data_AF-A0A9D9EZF4-F1
#
_entry.id   AF-A0A9D9EZF4-F1
#
_cell.length_a   1.000
_cell.length_b   1.000
_cell.length_c   1.000
_cell.angle_alpha   90.00
_cell.angle_beta   90.00
_cell.angle_gamma   90.00
#
_symmetry.space_group_name_H-M   'P 1'
#
loop_
_entity.id
_entity.type
_entity.pdbx_description
1 polymer ?
#
loop_
_entity_poly.entity_id
_entity_poly.type
_entity_poly.pdbx_seq_one_letter_code
_entity_poly.pdbx_strand_id
1 'polypeptide(L)'
;MKYFVLWGALIVLLSGCQTSSDFYGAGPITLSDSVVRKYEDSYLKKPGSMMFYVTADGRQSGYWYCTAGPDLCRASHDMKFTLDSCKRKTGQSCYVFDEGGWVVWKGPVTWGSRGASRTKPPPPEDLSDHEICTAALPKGSEGERWSSKSETVPFVVEATSRNFSPAECYKIILKKYQ
;
A
#
# COMPACT_ATOMS: atom_id res chain seq x y z
N MET A 1 44.83 -26.96 19.99
CA MET A 1 43.36 -27.06 20.20
C MET A 1 42.86 -25.71 20.72
N LYS A 2 42.73 -24.68 19.86
CA LYS A 2 42.39 -23.32 20.30
C LYS A 2 41.74 -22.44 19.20
N TYR A 3 41.13 -23.07 18.18
CA TYR A 3 40.50 -22.34 17.07
C TYR A 3 39.03 -22.71 16.84
N PHE A 4 38.45 -23.57 17.69
CA PHE A 4 37.09 -24.09 17.49
C PHE A 4 35.96 -23.22 18.10
N VAL A 5 36.30 -22.07 18.72
CA VAL A 5 35.31 -21.24 19.45
C VAL A 5 34.99 -19.93 18.72
N LEU A 6 35.61 -19.65 17.57
CA LEU A 6 35.45 -18.37 16.84
C LEU A 6 34.54 -18.43 15.61
N TRP A 7 33.64 -19.41 15.52
CA TRP A 7 32.65 -19.53 14.43
C TRP A 7 31.20 -19.61 14.94
N GLY A 8 30.95 -19.19 16.18
CA GLY A 8 29.65 -19.36 16.86
C GLY A 8 28.85 -18.08 17.12
N ALA A 9 29.23 -16.92 16.57
CA ALA A 9 28.62 -15.64 16.98
C ALA A 9 28.45 -14.62 15.83
N LEU A 10 27.97 -15.07 14.66
CA LEU A 10 27.53 -14.17 13.59
C LEU A 10 26.15 -14.57 13.03
N ILE A 11 25.20 -14.79 13.94
CA ILE A 11 23.76 -14.80 13.59
C ILE A 11 23.11 -13.78 14.52
N VAL A 12 23.50 -12.52 14.35
CA VAL A 12 22.96 -11.37 15.08
C VAL A 12 22.01 -10.66 14.13
N LEU A 13 20.73 -10.70 14.49
CA LEU A 13 19.71 -9.68 14.21
C LEU A 13 19.31 -9.46 12.74
N LEU A 14 18.52 -10.39 12.21
CA LEU A 14 17.43 -10.06 11.30
C LEU A 14 16.13 -9.91 12.12
N SER A 15 16.12 -8.95 13.05
CA SER A 15 14.88 -8.44 13.61
C SER A 15 14.25 -7.54 12.55
N GLY A 16 13.38 -8.14 11.72
CA GLY A 16 12.70 -7.43 10.64
C GLY A 16 12.00 -6.18 11.16
N CYS A 17 12.31 -5.05 10.52
CA CYS A 17 11.45 -3.87 10.54
C CYS A 17 10.10 -4.30 9.94
N GLN A 18 9.11 -4.63 10.78
CA GLN A 18 7.72 -4.73 10.34
C GLN A 18 7.18 -3.30 10.21
N THR A 19 7.68 -2.60 9.20
CA THR A 19 7.12 -1.33 8.74
C THR A 19 5.85 -1.67 7.96
N SER A 20 4.85 -0.80 8.02
CA SER A 20 3.56 -0.87 7.32
C SER A 20 3.61 -1.05 5.79
N SER A 21 4.80 -1.28 5.21
CA SER A 21 5.04 -1.63 3.81
C SER A 21 4.57 -3.05 3.44
N ASP A 22 4.34 -3.94 4.40
CA ASP A 22 4.04 -5.36 4.12
C ASP A 22 2.67 -5.62 3.47
N PHE A 23 1.75 -4.66 3.52
CA PHE A 23 0.41 -4.85 2.98
C PHE A 23 0.30 -4.53 1.49
N TYR A 24 1.12 -3.60 0.98
CA TYR A 24 1.10 -3.19 -0.42
C TYR A 24 1.96 -4.11 -1.25
N GLY A 25 1.45 -4.50 -2.42
CA GLY A 25 2.19 -5.40 -3.27
C GLY A 25 3.31 -4.71 -4.04
N ALA A 26 4.33 -5.48 -4.40
CA ALA A 26 5.49 -5.00 -5.12
C ALA A 26 6.02 -6.03 -6.12
N GLY A 27 6.81 -5.55 -7.09
CA GLY A 27 7.41 -6.35 -8.16
C GLY A 27 6.51 -6.49 -9.40
N PRO A 28 6.97 -7.22 -10.43
CA PRO A 28 6.17 -7.47 -11.62
C PRO A 28 4.94 -8.32 -11.32
N ILE A 29 3.77 -7.91 -11.78
CA ILE A 29 2.53 -8.69 -11.66
C ILE A 29 1.78 -8.74 -12.98
N THR A 30 1.18 -9.89 -13.27
CA THR A 30 0.23 -10.04 -14.38
C THR A 30 -1.15 -10.37 -13.83
N LEU A 31 -2.09 -9.44 -14.01
CA LEU A 31 -3.47 -9.65 -13.59
C LEU A 31 -4.20 -10.53 -14.60
N SER A 32 -4.88 -11.55 -14.10
CA SER A 32 -5.78 -12.35 -14.95
C SER A 32 -6.96 -11.53 -15.43
N ASP A 33 -7.53 -11.92 -16.57
CA ASP A 33 -8.72 -11.31 -17.16
C ASP A 33 -9.94 -11.26 -16.22
N SER A 34 -10.04 -12.22 -15.30
CA SER A 34 -11.07 -12.27 -14.27
C SER A 34 -10.84 -11.18 -13.22
N VAL A 35 -9.60 -11.03 -12.76
CA VAL A 35 -9.20 -9.98 -11.81
C VAL A 35 -9.43 -8.60 -12.42
N VAL A 36 -9.05 -8.41 -13.69
CA VAL A 36 -9.29 -7.16 -14.43
C VAL A 36 -10.80 -6.85 -14.52
N ARG A 37 -11.67 -7.81 -14.90
CA ARG A 37 -13.14 -7.62 -14.88
C ARG A 37 -13.62 -7.18 -13.51
N LYS A 38 -13.19 -7.86 -12.45
CA LYS A 38 -13.65 -7.56 -11.09
C LYS A 38 -13.21 -6.16 -10.65
N TYR A 39 -12.00 -5.77 -11.01
CA TYR A 39 -11.49 -4.43 -10.71
C TYR A 39 -12.31 -3.35 -11.43
N GLU A 40 -12.49 -3.47 -12.75
CA GLU A 40 -13.15 -2.44 -13.56
C GLU A 40 -14.67 -2.40 -13.38
N ASP A 41 -15.32 -3.56 -13.35
CA ASP A 41 -16.78 -3.65 -13.36
C ASP A 41 -17.41 -3.65 -11.99
N SER A 42 -16.65 -4.00 -10.95
CA SER A 42 -17.15 -4.00 -9.57
C SER A 42 -16.51 -2.91 -8.74
N TYR A 43 -15.19 -2.98 -8.56
CA TYR A 43 -14.52 -2.12 -7.59
C TYR A 43 -14.55 -0.64 -7.99
N LEU A 44 -14.11 -0.29 -9.20
CA LEU A 44 -14.08 1.12 -9.63
C LEU A 44 -15.47 1.78 -9.74
N LYS A 45 -16.53 0.98 -9.92
CA LYS A 45 -17.91 1.47 -10.03
C LYS A 45 -18.63 1.51 -8.68
N LYS A 46 -18.06 0.95 -7.61
CA LYS A 46 -18.74 0.86 -6.33
C LYS A 46 -18.55 2.17 -5.54
N PRO A 47 -19.64 2.86 -5.16
CA PRO A 47 -19.53 4.00 -4.26
C PRO A 47 -18.98 3.53 -2.91
N GLY A 48 -18.01 4.30 -2.38
CA GLY A 48 -17.31 3.95 -1.16
C GLY A 48 -16.33 2.79 -1.30
N SER A 49 -15.82 2.50 -2.50
CA SER A 49 -14.67 1.61 -2.65
C SER A 49 -13.48 2.10 -1.84
N MET A 50 -12.92 1.18 -1.06
CA MET A 50 -11.84 1.48 -0.12
C MET A 50 -10.57 0.75 -0.51
N MET A 51 -10.65 -0.55 -0.80
CA MET A 51 -9.46 -1.35 -1.04
C MET A 51 -9.74 -2.47 -2.03
N PHE A 52 -8.88 -2.64 -3.02
CA PHE A 52 -8.80 -3.81 -3.88
C PHE A 52 -7.52 -4.57 -3.57
N TYR A 53 -7.63 -5.88 -3.35
CA TYR A 53 -6.49 -6.75 -3.07
C TYR A 53 -6.43 -7.90 -4.06
N VAL A 54 -5.22 -8.35 -4.36
CA VAL A 54 -4.92 -9.42 -5.31
C VAL A 54 -3.98 -10.44 -4.69
N THR A 55 -4.04 -11.69 -5.15
CA THR A 55 -3.01 -12.69 -4.83
C THR A 55 -1.69 -12.34 -5.51
N ALA A 56 -0.58 -12.79 -4.92
CA ALA A 56 0.77 -12.57 -5.42
C ALA A 56 0.96 -12.98 -6.91
N ASP A 57 0.19 -13.94 -7.40
CA ASP A 57 0.22 -14.41 -8.78
C ASP A 57 -0.76 -13.69 -9.73
N GLY A 58 -1.52 -12.71 -9.22
CA GLY A 58 -2.50 -11.93 -9.98
C GLY A 58 -3.75 -12.69 -10.45
N ARG A 59 -4.01 -13.90 -9.93
CA ARG A 59 -5.12 -14.75 -10.40
C ARG A 59 -6.40 -14.62 -9.61
N GLN A 60 -6.33 -14.22 -8.35
CA GLN A 60 -7.51 -14.04 -7.49
C GLN A 60 -7.51 -12.64 -6.89
N SER A 61 -8.70 -12.12 -6.61
CA SER A 61 -8.85 -10.80 -6.04
C SER A 61 -10.12 -10.64 -5.21
N GLY A 62 -10.14 -9.60 -4.40
CA GLY A 62 -11.31 -9.15 -3.68
C GLY A 62 -11.26 -7.66 -3.45
N TYR A 63 -12.34 -7.12 -2.92
CA TYR A 63 -12.38 -5.72 -2.57
C TYR A 63 -13.25 -5.50 -1.35
N TRP A 64 -12.95 -4.41 -0.67
CA TRP A 64 -13.73 -3.89 0.42
C TRP A 64 -14.26 -2.50 0.08
N TYR A 65 -15.49 -2.25 0.49
CA TYR A 65 -16.20 -1.01 0.24
C TYR A 65 -17.12 -0.68 1.41
N CYS A 66 -17.41 0.60 1.55
CA CYS A 66 -18.34 1.14 2.51
C CYS A 66 -19.65 1.53 1.82
N THR A 67 -20.77 0.94 2.23
CA THR A 67 -22.10 1.32 1.69
C THR A 67 -22.48 2.77 1.99
N ALA A 68 -22.00 3.32 3.11
CA ALA A 68 -22.27 4.71 3.52
C ALA A 68 -21.32 5.73 2.87
N GLY A 69 -20.33 5.32 2.08
CA GLY A 69 -19.26 6.18 1.57
C GLY A 69 -17.95 6.02 2.36
N PRO A 70 -16.80 6.38 1.75
CA PRO A 70 -15.47 5.97 2.24
C PRO A 70 -15.14 6.55 3.63
N ASP A 71 -15.58 7.77 3.92
CA ASP A 71 -15.31 8.48 5.19
C ASP A 71 -16.26 8.10 6.33
N LEU A 72 -17.33 7.35 6.04
CA LEU A 72 -18.36 6.95 7.01
C LEU A 72 -18.23 5.51 7.47
N CYS A 73 -17.20 4.82 7.01
CA CYS A 73 -16.87 3.51 7.55
C CYS A 73 -16.27 3.65 8.94
N ARG A 74 -16.80 2.88 9.90
CA ARG A 74 -16.18 2.73 11.22
C ARG A 74 -14.71 2.36 11.01
N ALA A 75 -13.81 3.03 11.73
CA ALA A 75 -12.35 2.92 11.70
C ALA A 75 -11.79 1.51 12.00
N SER A 76 -12.62 0.47 11.99
CA SER A 76 -12.30 -0.90 12.39
C SER A 76 -11.95 -1.81 11.21
N HIS A 77 -11.65 -1.28 10.02
CA HIS A 77 -11.23 -2.16 8.94
C HIS A 77 -9.73 -2.44 9.02
N ASP A 78 -9.40 -3.52 9.70
CA ASP A 78 -8.05 -4.04 9.80
C ASP A 78 -7.62 -4.64 8.45
N MET A 79 -6.75 -3.91 7.74
CA MET A 79 -6.15 -4.33 6.48
C MET A 79 -5.47 -5.70 6.63
N LYS A 80 -4.80 -5.94 7.76
CA LYS A 80 -4.15 -7.21 8.06
C LYS A 80 -5.17 -8.35 8.13
N PHE A 81 -6.28 -8.15 8.84
CA PHE A 81 -7.34 -9.16 8.92
C PHE A 81 -7.88 -9.55 7.55
N THR A 82 -8.05 -8.58 6.65
CA THR A 82 -8.57 -8.82 5.30
C THR A 82 -7.59 -9.62 4.45
N LEU A 83 -6.31 -9.26 4.47
CA LEU A 83 -5.27 -9.96 3.72
C LEU A 83 -5.02 -11.36 4.28
N ASP A 84 -5.06 -11.54 5.60
CA ASP A 84 -4.96 -12.86 6.24
C ASP A 84 -6.16 -13.75 5.88
N SER A 85 -7.38 -13.19 5.83
CA SER A 85 -8.57 -13.90 5.37
C SER A 85 -8.46 -14.30 3.90
N CYS A 86 -7.93 -13.42 3.05
CA CYS A 86 -7.65 -13.74 1.66
C CYS A 86 -6.65 -14.91 1.55
N LYS A 87 -5.52 -14.84 2.27
CA LYS A 87 -4.51 -15.90 2.29
C LYS A 87 -5.06 -17.24 2.72
N ARG A 88 -5.92 -17.27 3.73
CA ARG A 88 -6.60 -18.50 4.18
C ARG A 88 -7.54 -19.09 3.11
N LYS A 89 -8.20 -18.25 2.32
CA LYS A 89 -9.16 -18.69 1.28
C LYS A 89 -8.46 -19.16 0.01
N THR A 90 -7.40 -18.48 -0.39
CA THR A 90 -6.71 -18.71 -1.67
C THR A 90 -5.50 -19.64 -1.54
N GLY A 91 -4.96 -19.81 -0.34
CA GLY A 91 -3.68 -20.47 -0.10
C GLY A 91 -2.46 -19.63 -0.49
N GLN A 92 -2.66 -18.37 -0.89
CA GLN A 92 -1.61 -17.49 -1.42
C GLN A 92 -1.56 -16.16 -0.66
N SER A 93 -0.37 -15.58 -0.49
CA SER A 93 -0.27 -14.22 0.03
C SER A 93 -1.07 -13.25 -0.84
N CYS A 94 -1.81 -12.36 -0.18
CA CYS A 94 -2.58 -11.32 -0.83
C CYS A 94 -2.03 -9.97 -0.42
N TYR A 95 -2.07 -9.03 -1.36
CA TYR A 95 -1.57 -7.67 -1.16
C TYR A 95 -2.59 -6.67 -1.68
N VAL A 96 -2.56 -5.48 -1.10
CA VAL A 96 -3.30 -4.33 -1.60
C VAL A 96 -2.72 -3.94 -2.95
N PHE A 97 -3.59 -3.89 -3.95
CA PHE A 97 -3.29 -3.46 -5.30
C PHE A 97 -3.77 -2.04 -5.55
N ASP A 98 -4.93 -1.69 -5.02
CA ASP A 98 -5.52 -0.37 -5.13
C ASP A 98 -6.20 0.03 -3.82
N GLU A 99 -6.13 1.32 -3.49
CA GLU A 99 -6.85 1.91 -2.37
C GLU A 99 -7.58 3.20 -2.81
N GLY A 100 -8.89 3.24 -2.61
CA GLY A 100 -9.73 4.39 -2.97
C GLY A 100 -9.79 4.73 -4.47
N GLY A 101 -9.45 3.79 -5.35
CA GLY A 101 -9.37 3.99 -6.81
C GLY A 101 -7.98 4.38 -7.31
N TRP A 102 -6.98 4.36 -6.44
CA TRP A 102 -5.58 4.60 -6.76
C TRP A 102 -4.80 3.29 -6.75
N VAL A 103 -4.12 2.98 -7.85
CA VAL A 103 -3.21 1.82 -7.87
C VAL A 103 -1.98 2.16 -7.02
N VAL A 104 -1.76 1.35 -5.98
CA VAL A 104 -0.69 1.51 -4.99
C VAL A 104 0.36 0.40 -5.10
N TRP A 105 0.22 -0.47 -6.10
CA TRP A 105 1.17 -1.54 -6.40
C TRP A 105 2.52 -0.97 -6.87
N LYS A 106 3.61 -1.44 -6.25
CA LYS A 106 4.97 -0.96 -6.51
C LYS A 106 5.68 -1.82 -7.55
N GLY A 107 5.51 -1.51 -8.82
CA GLY A 107 6.21 -2.19 -9.91
C GLY A 107 5.37 -2.32 -11.18
N PRO A 108 5.91 -2.95 -12.22
CA PRO A 108 5.22 -3.08 -13.49
C PRO A 108 3.98 -3.98 -13.38
N VAL A 109 2.85 -3.50 -13.91
CA VAL A 109 1.57 -4.21 -13.93
C VAL A 109 1.18 -4.54 -15.36
N THR A 110 1.04 -5.83 -15.66
CA THR A 110 0.47 -6.33 -16.91
C THR A 110 -1.02 -6.59 -16.73
N TRP A 111 -1.84 -5.95 -17.55
CA TRP A 111 -3.29 -5.92 -17.43
C TRP A 111 -3.98 -6.94 -18.33
N GLY A 112 -3.87 -8.23 -18.00
CA GLY A 112 -4.51 -9.32 -18.74
C GLY A 112 -4.40 -9.18 -20.27
N SER A 113 -5.39 -9.68 -20.98
CA SER A 113 -5.50 -9.51 -22.43
C SER A 113 -6.13 -8.17 -22.84
N ARG A 114 -6.74 -7.43 -21.89
CA ARG A 114 -7.58 -6.26 -22.20
C ARG A 114 -6.90 -4.91 -22.02
N GLY A 115 -5.73 -4.87 -21.40
CA GLY A 115 -5.02 -3.63 -21.10
C GLY A 115 -5.64 -2.85 -19.92
N ALA A 116 -4.92 -1.83 -19.44
CA ALA A 116 -5.39 -0.95 -18.38
C ALA A 116 -6.37 0.07 -18.96
N SER A 117 -7.60 0.19 -18.44
CA SER A 117 -8.53 1.18 -19.00
C SER A 117 -8.92 2.35 -18.09
N ARG A 118 -8.86 2.29 -16.73
CA ARG A 118 -9.49 3.35 -15.91
C ARG A 118 -8.88 3.62 -14.53
N THR A 119 -7.59 3.33 -14.33
CA THR A 119 -6.94 3.63 -13.05
C THR A 119 -6.74 5.13 -12.92
N LYS A 120 -6.98 5.69 -11.73
CA LYS A 120 -6.42 7.00 -11.42
C LYS A 120 -4.89 6.82 -11.39
N PRO A 121 -4.12 7.64 -12.12
CA PRO A 121 -2.69 7.45 -12.22
C PRO A 121 -2.06 7.46 -10.83
N PRO A 122 -0.94 6.75 -10.60
CA PRO A 122 -0.17 6.92 -9.36
C PRO A 122 0.08 8.41 -9.10
N PRO A 123 0.32 8.81 -7.83
CA PRO A 123 0.68 10.20 -7.53
C PRO A 123 1.83 10.63 -8.45
N PRO A 124 1.82 11.87 -8.97
CA PRO A 124 2.81 12.30 -9.96
C PRO A 124 4.24 12.03 -9.48
N GLU A 125 5.01 11.33 -10.31
CA GLU A 125 6.38 10.86 -10.00
C GLU A 125 7.36 12.05 -9.81
N ASP A 126 6.97 13.25 -10.26
CA ASP A 126 7.74 14.49 -10.21
C ASP A 126 7.54 15.34 -8.95
N LEU A 127 6.72 14.90 -7.99
CA LEU A 127 6.52 15.65 -6.75
C LEU A 127 7.78 15.65 -5.88
N SER A 128 8.09 16.82 -5.32
CA SER A 128 9.16 16.98 -4.35
C SER A 128 8.82 16.25 -3.04
N ASP A 129 9.85 15.84 -2.30
CA ASP A 129 9.68 15.21 -0.98
C ASP A 129 8.82 16.09 -0.05
N HIS A 130 8.97 17.41 -0.14
CA HIS A 130 8.16 18.35 0.61
C HIS A 130 6.67 18.27 0.26
N GLU A 131 6.31 18.23 -1.03
CA GLU A 131 4.92 18.15 -1.47
C GLU A 131 4.28 16.84 -1.07
N ILE A 132 5.00 15.73 -1.25
CA ILE A 132 4.56 14.40 -0.81
C ILE A 132 4.32 14.38 0.69
N CYS A 133 5.29 14.83 1.49
CA CYS A 133 5.16 14.82 2.94
C CYS A 133 4.06 15.77 3.44
N THR A 134 3.90 16.93 2.80
CA THR A 134 2.83 17.90 3.15
C THR A 134 1.45 17.30 2.90
N ALA A 135 1.28 16.55 1.81
CA ALA A 135 0.01 15.92 1.48
C ALA A 135 -0.25 14.62 2.26
N ALA A 136 0.79 13.90 2.66
CA ALA A 136 0.69 12.62 3.38
C ALA A 136 0.34 12.76 4.87
N LEU A 137 0.62 13.91 5.49
CA LEU A 137 0.37 14.14 6.91
C LEU A 137 -0.97 14.89 7.18
N PRO A 138 -1.71 14.51 8.25
CA PRO A 138 -2.83 15.33 8.71
C PRO A 138 -2.32 16.69 9.22
N LYS A 139 -3.08 17.75 8.98
CA LYS A 139 -2.79 19.07 9.57
C LYS A 139 -2.72 18.96 11.10
N GLY A 140 -1.65 19.47 11.68
CA GLY A 140 -1.44 19.49 13.14
C GLY A 140 -1.05 18.14 13.75
N SER A 141 -0.68 17.13 12.95
CA SER A 141 -0.23 15.83 13.51
C SER A 141 1.21 15.81 13.99
N GLU A 142 2.00 16.84 13.67
CA GLU A 142 3.42 16.95 14.01
C GLU A 142 4.26 15.68 13.71
N GLY A 143 3.85 14.89 12.70
CA GLY A 143 4.53 13.65 12.33
C GLY A 143 4.24 12.44 13.23
N GLU A 144 3.16 12.45 14.01
CA GLU A 144 2.75 11.29 14.82
C GLU A 144 2.22 10.12 13.99
N ARG A 145 1.52 10.43 12.89
CA ARG A 145 0.82 9.43 12.05
C ARG A 145 0.59 9.92 10.63
N TRP A 146 0.36 8.96 9.73
CA TRP A 146 -0.16 9.23 8.39
C TRP A 146 -1.60 9.73 8.41
N SER A 147 -1.98 10.44 7.35
CA SER A 147 -3.36 10.81 7.11
C SER A 147 -4.19 9.57 6.81
N SER A 148 -5.40 9.52 7.36
CA SER A 148 -6.37 8.44 7.15
C SER A 148 -7.39 8.78 6.07
N LYS A 149 -7.23 9.93 5.38
CA LYS A 149 -8.17 10.39 4.37
C LYS A 149 -7.88 9.74 3.02
N SER A 150 -8.93 9.30 2.33
CA SER A 150 -8.79 8.60 1.05
C SER A 150 -8.04 9.40 -0.02
N GLU A 151 -8.20 10.73 -0.04
CA GLU A 151 -7.52 11.60 -1.00
C GLU A 151 -6.01 11.72 -0.75
N THR A 152 -5.54 11.38 0.45
CA THR A 152 -4.12 11.46 0.84
C THR A 152 -3.34 10.17 0.62
N VAL A 153 -4.04 9.06 0.39
CA VAL A 153 -3.46 7.71 0.24
C VAL A 153 -2.32 7.65 -0.80
N PRO A 154 -2.44 8.24 -1.99
CA PRO A 154 -1.34 8.26 -2.97
C PRO A 154 -0.04 8.80 -2.36
N PHE A 155 -0.11 9.94 -1.67
CA PHE A 155 1.05 10.59 -1.09
C PHE A 155 1.64 9.79 0.09
N VAL A 156 0.81 9.08 0.86
CA VAL A 156 1.28 8.18 1.92
C VAL A 156 2.04 6.99 1.33
N VAL A 157 1.52 6.40 0.25
CA VAL A 157 2.14 5.27 -0.45
C VAL A 157 3.48 5.69 -1.05
N GLU A 158 3.53 6.88 -1.67
CA GLU A 158 4.76 7.43 -2.23
C GLU A 158 5.77 7.84 -1.16
N ALA A 159 5.34 8.48 -0.07
CA ALA A 159 6.23 8.75 1.07
C ALA A 159 6.86 7.45 1.60
N THR A 160 6.05 6.39 1.73
CA THR A 160 6.51 5.07 2.17
C THR A 160 7.39 4.39 1.13
N SER A 161 7.19 4.62 -0.17
CA SER A 161 8.06 4.11 -1.24
C SER A 161 9.47 4.71 -1.15
N ARG A 162 9.55 5.98 -0.73
CA ARG A 162 10.80 6.71 -0.45
C ARG A 162 11.39 6.41 0.95
N ASN A 163 10.85 5.43 1.66
CA ASN A 163 11.23 5.05 3.03
C ASN A 163 11.05 6.17 4.07
N PHE A 164 10.14 7.12 3.84
CA PHE A 164 9.81 8.10 4.86
C PHE A 164 8.83 7.52 5.88
N SER A 165 9.09 7.79 7.15
CA SER A 165 8.14 7.69 8.26
C SER A 165 7.38 9.02 8.46
N PRO A 166 6.28 9.03 9.22
CA PRO A 166 5.57 10.28 9.55
C PRO A 166 6.50 11.35 10.18
N ALA A 167 7.41 10.92 11.06
CA ALA A 167 8.36 11.80 11.73
C ALA A 167 9.42 12.36 10.78
N GLU A 168 9.90 11.57 9.81
CA GLU A 168 10.82 12.05 8.78
C GLU A 168 10.14 13.05 7.85
N CYS A 169 8.89 12.78 7.45
CA CYS A 169 8.13 13.71 6.64
C CYS A 169 7.91 15.05 7.37
N TYR A 170 7.64 15.03 8.67
CA TYR A 170 7.53 16.26 9.45
C TYR A 170 8.84 17.06 9.46
N LYS A 171 9.99 16.41 9.62
CA LYS A 171 11.31 17.07 9.52
C LYS A 171 11.55 17.70 8.15
N ILE A 172 11.16 17.03 7.07
CA ILE A 172 11.28 17.54 5.69
C ILE A 172 10.45 18.82 5.53
N ILE A 173 9.23 18.85 6.05
CA ILE A 173 8.35 20.03 6.01
C ILE A 173 8.99 21.20 6.77
N LEU A 174 9.52 20.95 7.98
CA LEU A 174 10.13 22.00 8.80
C LEU A 174 11.37 22.62 8.16
N LYS A 175 12.19 21.80 7.46
CA LYS A 175 13.42 22.27 6.79
C LYS A 175 13.18 23.28 5.66
N LYS A 176 11.98 23.33 5.06
CA LYS A 176 11.69 24.33 4.01
C LYS A 176 11.57 25.76 4.56
N TYR A 177 11.33 25.92 5.86
CA TYR A 177 11.14 27.21 6.51
C TYR A 177 12.39 27.70 7.29
N GLN A 178 13.54 27.06 7.07
CA GLN A 178 14.85 27.41 7.62
C GLN A 178 15.76 27.89 6.50
#